data_AF-A0A3N4K9B2-F1
#
_entry.id   AF-A0A3N4K9B2-F1
#
_cell.length_a   1.000
_cell.length_b   1.000
_cell.length_c   1.000
_cell.angle_alpha   90.00
_cell.angle_beta   90.00
_cell.angle_gamma   90.00
#
_symmetry.space_group_name_H-M   'P 1'
#
loop_
_entity.id
_entity.type
_entity.pdbx_description
1 polymer ?
#
loop_
_entity_poly.entity_id
_entity_poly.type
_entity_poly.pdbx_seq_one_letter_code
_entity_poly.pdbx_strand_id
1 'polypeptide(L)' 'WPAQLPDLNPIENLWRKMKYRIGQRNPSITKKDQLIKALQEECDRFTPDDFRRLIESMPRRVIECIKRKGVSTHY' A
#
# COMPACT_ATOMS: atom_id res chain seq x y z
N TRP A 1 -13.65 -5.56 6.88
CA TRP A 1 -13.29 -5.07 5.53
C TRP A 1 -14.49 -5.28 4.62
N PRO A 2 -15.11 -4.25 4.03
CA PRO A 2 -16.22 -4.48 3.10
C PRO A 2 -15.74 -5.27 1.89
N ALA A 3 -16.51 -6.28 1.47
CA ALA A 3 -16.19 -7.05 0.27
C ALA A 3 -16.19 -6.12 -0.95
N GLN A 4 -15.31 -6.39 -1.93
CA GLN A 4 -15.22 -5.65 -3.21
C GLN A 4 -14.73 -4.19 -3.14
N LEU A 5 -14.33 -3.67 -1.97
CA LEU A 5 -13.73 -2.34 -1.83
C LEU A 5 -12.27 -2.45 -1.35
N PRO A 6 -11.34 -2.90 -2.21
CA PRO A 6 -9.92 -2.93 -1.88
C PRO A 6 -9.35 -1.53 -1.66
N ASP A 7 -9.92 -0.50 -2.31
CA ASP A 7 -9.47 0.90 -2.22
C ASP A 7 -9.65 1.51 -0.83
N LEU A 8 -10.58 0.94 -0.04
CA LEU A 8 -10.68 1.36 1.35
C LEU A 8 -9.44 0.87 2.13
N ASN A 9 -8.69 -0.16 1.68
CA ASN A 9 -7.72 -0.92 2.47
C ASN A 9 -6.40 -0.18 2.44
N PRO A 10 -6.07 0.61 3.47
CA PRO A 10 -4.98 1.56 3.36
C PRO A 10 -3.63 0.83 3.24
N ILE A 11 -3.54 -0.44 3.64
CA ILE A 11 -2.34 -1.26 3.49
C ILE A 11 -2.00 -1.58 2.03
N GLU A 12 -2.98 -1.59 1.12
CA GLU A 12 -2.74 -1.83 -0.31
C GLU A 12 -1.82 -0.74 -0.90
N ASN A 13 -1.91 0.49 -0.38
CA ASN A 13 -1.03 1.57 -0.80
C ASN A 13 0.40 1.38 -0.30
N LEU A 14 0.58 0.77 0.87
CA LEU A 14 1.89 0.37 1.37
C LEU A 14 2.49 -0.72 0.47
N TRP A 15 1.72 -1.76 0.16
CA TRP A 15 2.14 -2.84 -0.72
C TRP A 15 2.51 -2.35 -2.12
N ARG A 16 1.72 -1.43 -2.68
CA ARG A 16 2.02 -0.80 -3.97
C ARG A 16 3.36 -0.05 -3.94
N LYS A 17 3.62 0.72 -2.88
CA LYS A 17 4.87 1.46 -2.68
C LYS A 17 6.07 0.51 -2.53
N MET A 18 5.92 -0.60 -1.80
CA MET A 18 6.97 -1.62 -1.69
C MET A 18 7.28 -2.26 -3.04
N LYS A 19 6.26 -2.75 -3.76
CA LYS A 19 6.44 -3.36 -5.08
C LYS A 19 7.14 -2.42 -6.05
N TYR A 20 6.76 -1.14 -6.05
CA TYR A 20 7.41 -0.13 -6.86
C TYR A 20 8.90 0.03 -6.51
N ARG A 21 9.24 0.21 -5.23
CA ARG A 21 10.64 0.39 -4.80
C ARG A 21 11.51 -0.83 -5.08
N ILE A 22 10.98 -2.04 -4.86
CA ILE A 22 11.67 -3.29 -5.17
C ILE A 22 11.90 -3.42 -6.67
N GLY A 23 10.90 -3.07 -7.50
CA GLY A 23 11.01 -3.10 -8.96
C GLY A 23 12.03 -2.11 -9.53
N GLN A 24 12.33 -1.03 -8.81
CA GLN A 24 13.34 -0.03 -9.20
C GLN A 24 14.77 -0.40 -8.78
N ARG A 25 14.99 -1.53 -8.10
CA ARG A 25 16.34 -1.95 -7.70
C ARG A 25 17.16 -2.36 -8.92
N ASN A 26 18.43 -1.96 -8.92
CA ASN A 26 19.41 -2.30 -9.93
C ASN A 26 20.67 -2.88 -9.25
N PRO A 27 21.14 -4.09 -9.59
CA PRO A 27 20.56 -5.02 -10.57
C PRO A 27 19.16 -5.50 -10.17
N SER A 28 18.37 -5.92 -11.16
CA SER A 28 17.04 -6.45 -10.93
C SER A 28 17.11 -7.73 -10.08
N ILE A 29 16.10 -7.90 -9.22
CA ILE A 29 15.99 -9.07 -8.36
C ILE A 29 15.45 -10.24 -9.18
N THR A 30 16.23 -11.33 -9.26
CA THR A 30 15.87 -12.52 -10.06
C THR A 30 15.69 -13.77 -9.22
N LYS A 31 16.16 -13.77 -7.96
CA LYS A 31 16.07 -14.93 -7.05
C LYS A 31 15.09 -14.68 -5.91
N LYS A 32 14.44 -15.75 -5.45
CA LYS A 32 13.48 -15.72 -4.33
C LYS A 32 14.08 -15.16 -3.05
N ASP A 33 15.29 -15.59 -2.67
CA ASP A 33 15.91 -15.14 -1.42
C ASP A 33 16.28 -13.65 -1.45
N GLN A 34 16.69 -13.15 -2.63
CA GLN A 34 16.92 -11.72 -2.84
C GLN A 34 15.62 -10.92 -2.72
N LEU A 35 14.50 -11.47 -3.21
CA LEU A 35 13.19 -10.84 -3.07
C LEU A 35 12.73 -10.81 -1.61
N ILE A 36 12.89 -11.90 -0.85
CA ILE A 36 12.55 -11.95 0.58
C ILE A 36 13.37 -10.92 1.35
N LYS A 37 14.68 -10.86 1.11
CA LYS A 37 15.55 -9.87 1.74
C LYS A 37 15.15 -8.43 1.38
N ALA A 38 14.86 -8.16 0.11
CA ALA A 38 14.41 -6.85 -0.34
C ALA A 38 13.08 -6.43 0.30
N LEU A 39 12.15 -7.38 0.48
CA LEU A 39 10.88 -7.15 1.17
C LEU A 39 11.11 -6.76 2.64
N GLN A 40 12.00 -7.47 3.35
CA GLN A 40 12.36 -7.16 4.73
C GLN A 40 12.97 -5.76 4.83
N GLU A 41 13.98 -5.47 4.00
CA GLU A 41 14.63 -4.15 3.97
C GLU A 41 13.67 -3.00 3.66
N GLU A 42 12.73 -3.18 2.72
CA GLU A 42 11.73 -2.16 2.43
C GLU A 42 10.69 -2.02 3.54
N CYS A 43 10.36 -3.13 4.23
CA CYS A 43 9.47 -3.11 5.38
C CYS A 43 10.09 -2.29 6.53
N ASP A 44 11.37 -2.54 6.83
CA ASP A 44 12.11 -1.86 7.90
C ASP A 44 12.32 -0.36 7.63
N ARG A 45 12.21 0.06 6.36
CA ARG A 45 12.29 1.48 5.97
C ARG A 45 11.01 2.26 6.22
N PHE A 46 9.88 1.61 6.48
CA PHE A 46 8.67 2.34 6.81
C PHE A 46 8.72 2.91 8.21
N THR A 47 8.31 4.17 8.30
CA THR A 47 8.28 4.90 9.55
C THR A 47 6.87 4.88 10.15
N PRO A 48 6.73 5.10 11.47
CA PRO A 48 5.42 5.33 12.08
C PRO A 48 4.60 6.41 11.37
N ASP A 49 5.26 7.42 10.79
CA ASP A 49 4.61 8.47 10.00
C ASP A 49 4.01 7.98 8.67
N ASP A 50 4.63 6.99 8.01
CA ASP A 50 4.03 6.35 6.84
C ASP A 50 2.69 5.70 7.22
N PHE A 51 2.63 4.99 8.35
CA PHE A 51 1.40 4.37 8.85
C PHE A 51 0.38 5.40 9.35
N ARG A 52 0.83 6.46 10.02
CA ARG A 52 -0.04 7.56 10.47
C ARG A 52 -0.77 8.21 9.29
N ARG A 53 -0.05 8.55 8.22
CA ARG A 53 -0.65 9.13 7.00
C ARG A 53 -1.67 8.20 6.35
N LEU A 54 -1.44 6.89 6.39
CA LEU A 54 -2.39 5.90 5.91
C LEU A 54 -3.69 5.91 6.72
N ILE A 55 -3.58 5.92 8.05
CA ILE A 55 -4.73 6.00 8.97
C ILE A 55 -5.50 7.32 8.77
N GLU A 56 -4.79 8.45 8.72
CA GLU A 56 -5.37 9.78 8.50
C GLU A 56 -6.05 9.93 7.13
N SER A 57 -5.75 9.05 6.17
CA SER A 57 -6.45 9.02 4.88
C SER A 57 -7.83 8.36 4.96
N MET A 58 -8.08 7.49 5.95
CA MET A 58 -9.30 6.67 6.02
C MET A 58 -10.60 7.46 6.03
N PRO A 59 -10.76 8.55 6.82
CA PRO A 59 -11.99 9.34 6.79
C PRO A 59 -12.31 9.87 5.38
N ARG A 60 -11.29 10.31 4.63
CA ARG A 60 -11.46 10.81 3.25
C ARG A 60 -11.89 9.71 2.30
N ARG A 61 -11.29 8.51 2.39
CA ARG A 61 -11.68 7.35 1.57
C ARG A 61 -13.13 6.93 1.82
N VAL A 62 -13.54 6.90 3.10
CA VAL A 62 -14.92 6.56 3.49
C VAL A 62 -15.91 7.59 2.96
N ILE A 63 -15.62 8.89 3.10
CA ILE A 63 -16.46 9.95 2.55
C ILE A 63 -16.61 9.80 1.02
N GLU A 64 -15.53 9.49 0.31
CA GLU A 64 -15.59 9.27 -1.14
C GLU A 64 -16.39 8.02 -1.51
N CYS A 65 -16.22 6.91 -0.79
CA CYS A 65 -17.02 5.71 -0.96
C CYS A 65 -18.52 6.00 -0.79
N ILE A 66 -18.90 6.80 0.21
CA ILE A 66 -20.28 7.23 0.43
C ILE A 66 -20.77 8.07 -0.76
N LYS A 67 -19.99 9.06 -1.21
CA LYS A 67 -20.32 9.90 -2.38
C LYS A 67 -20.52 9.06 -3.65
N ARG A 68 -19.72 8.00 -3.81
CA ARG A 68 -19.79 7.07 -4.93
C ARG A 68 -20.80 5.93 -4.73
N LYS A 69 -21.64 5.99 -3.69
CA LYS A 69 -22.67 4.99 -3.37
C LYS A 69 -22.11 3.56 -3.27
N GLY A 70 -20.92 3.41 -2.70
CA GLY A 70 -20.27 2.11 -2.51
C GLY A 70 -19.50 1.58 -3.72
N VAL A 71 -19.31 2.40 -4.77
CA VAL A 71 -18.45 2.06 -5.92
C VAL A 71 -16.99 2.43 -5.63
N SER A 72 -16.06 1.83 -6.38
CA SER A 72 -14.61 2.07 -6.30
C SER A 72 -14.23 3.55 -6.22
N THR A 73 -13.24 3.83 -5.37
CA THR A 73 -12.67 5.17 -5.13
C THR A 73 -11.35 5.32 -5.89
N HIS A 74 -10.75 6.52 -5.92
CA HIS A 74 -9.46 6.71 -6.60
C HIS A 74 -8.24 6.22 -5.79
N TYR A 75 -8.47 5.63 -4.62
CA TYR A 75 -7.49 5.42 -3.55
C TYR A 75 -6.80 4.06 -3.53
#